data_AF-A0A6N2DW16-F1
#
_entry.id   AF-A0A6N2DW16-F1
#
_cell.length_a   1.000
_cell.length_b   1.000
_cell.length_c   1.000
_cell.angle_alpha   90.00
_cell.angle_beta   90.00
_cell.angle_gamma   90.00
#
_symmetry.space_group_name_H-M   'P 1'
#
loop_
_entity.id
_entity.type
_entity.pdbx_description
1 polymer ?
#
loop_
_entity_poly.entity_id
_entity_poly.type
_entity_poly.pdbx_seq_one_letter_code
_entity_poly.pdbx_strand_id
1 'polypeptide(L)'
;MTQEYAETARSAAARLAPQVGADLPAHVEAALHGAPREPTQMEPTAALLIALGGLIVSATGLAWQIYRDLKKDVAPPVPQVLERQLRLQIGVPPEVSPEQRDRVIQVVVAEVLNRTRP
;
A
#
# COMPACT_ATOMS: atom_id res chain seq x y z
N MET A 1 -12.48 8.75 -7.97
CA MET A 1 -11.87 7.39 -7.92
C MET A 1 -10.71 7.30 -6.94
N THR A 2 -9.86 8.32 -6.78
CA THR A 2 -8.67 8.30 -5.89
C THR A 2 -8.99 8.39 -4.39
N GLN A 3 -10.13 8.98 -4.00
CA GLN A 3 -10.40 9.28 -2.59
C GLN A 3 -10.70 8.05 -1.73
N GLU A 4 -11.37 7.02 -2.27
CA GLU A 4 -11.80 5.85 -1.47
C GLU A 4 -10.63 5.06 -0.90
N TYR A 5 -9.51 4.96 -1.62
CA TYR A 5 -8.35 4.22 -1.18
C TYR A 5 -7.28 5.13 -0.53
N ALA A 6 -7.35 6.46 -0.72
CA ALA A 6 -6.40 7.40 -0.13
C ALA A 6 -6.37 7.34 1.40
N GLU A 7 -7.54 7.22 2.05
CA GLU A 7 -7.59 7.09 3.51
C GLU A 7 -7.03 5.76 4.03
N THR A 8 -7.25 4.68 3.28
CA THR A 8 -6.66 3.37 3.57
C THR A 8 -5.14 3.43 3.46
N ALA A 9 -4.61 4.10 2.43
CA ALA A 9 -3.17 4.29 2.26
C ALA A 9 -2.57 5.10 3.43
N ARG A 10 -3.22 6.19 3.84
CA ARG A 10 -2.84 6.99 5.02
C ARG A 10 -2.80 6.18 6.30
N SER A 11 -3.85 5.40 6.55
CA SER A 11 -3.97 4.55 7.75
C SER A 11 -2.87 3.49 7.78
N ALA A 12 -2.62 2.84 6.64
CA ALA A 12 -1.53 1.87 6.49
C ALA A 12 -0.16 2.51 6.74
N ALA A 13 0.07 3.71 6.19
CA ALA A 13 1.30 4.46 6.40
C ALA A 13 1.52 4.79 7.88
N ALA A 14 0.49 5.27 8.58
CA ALA A 14 0.55 5.58 10.00
C ALA A 14 0.87 4.34 10.86
N ARG A 15 0.34 3.16 10.49
CA ARG A 15 0.66 1.89 11.16
C ARG A 15 2.08 1.39 10.89
N LEU A 16 2.62 1.67 9.71
CA LEU A 16 3.97 1.24 9.31
C LEU A 16 5.07 2.22 9.76
N ALA A 17 4.74 3.50 9.96
CA ALA A 17 5.69 4.55 10.32
C ALA A 17 6.58 4.22 11.54
N PRO A 18 6.08 3.62 12.64
CA PRO A 18 6.93 3.26 13.79
C PRO A 18 8.00 2.20 13.48
N GLN A 19 7.81 1.40 12.42
CA GLN A 19 8.71 0.31 12.04
C GLN A 19 9.69 0.71 10.93
N VAL A 20 9.31 1.69 10.11
CA VAL A 20 10.00 2.02 8.86
C VAL A 20 10.62 3.42 8.90
N GLY A 21 9.95 4.38 9.53
CA GLY A 21 10.37 5.78 9.58
C GLY A 21 9.18 6.72 9.70
N ALA A 22 9.36 7.77 10.51
CA ALA A 22 8.31 8.76 10.81
C ALA A 22 7.87 9.56 9.57
N ASP A 23 8.72 9.68 8.55
CA ASP A 23 8.42 10.41 7.31
C ASP A 23 7.59 9.61 6.30
N LEU A 24 7.35 8.31 6.53
CA LEU A 24 6.60 7.45 5.59
C LEU A 24 5.21 8.02 5.21
N PRO A 25 4.39 8.58 6.12
CA PRO A 25 3.12 9.19 5.75
C PRO A 25 3.26 10.34 4.74
N ALA A 26 4.31 11.15 4.83
CA ALA A 26 4.55 12.25 3.91
C ALA A 26 4.87 11.73 2.49
N HIS A 27 5.61 10.62 2.40
CA HIS A 27 5.90 9.96 1.12
C HIS A 27 4.66 9.30 0.50
N VAL A 28 3.74 8.79 1.32
CA VAL A 28 2.44 8.29 0.84
C VAL A 28 1.58 9.43 0.30
N GLU A 29 1.52 10.59 0.96
CA GLU A 29 0.80 11.76 0.40
C GLU A 29 1.40 12.19 -0.93
N ALA A 30 2.72 12.29 -1.03
CA ALA A 30 3.39 12.64 -2.29
C ALA A 30 3.02 11.66 -3.42
N ALA A 31 3.00 10.36 -3.13
CA ALA A 31 2.59 9.33 -4.08
C ALA A 31 1.09 9.42 -4.45
N LEU A 32 0.19 9.69 -3.51
CA LEU A 32 -1.24 9.90 -3.77
C LEU A 32 -1.51 11.10 -4.69
N HIS A 33 -0.69 12.15 -4.56
CA HIS A 33 -0.77 13.36 -5.38
C HIS A 33 -0.07 13.24 -6.74
N GLY A 34 0.51 12.08 -7.07
CA GLY A 34 1.23 11.88 -8.32
C GLY A 34 2.50 12.72 -8.41
N ALA A 35 3.07 13.11 -7.27
CA ALA A 35 4.33 13.84 -7.16
C ALA A 35 5.41 12.91 -6.59
N PRO A 36 5.86 11.87 -7.32
CA PRO A 36 7.03 11.13 -6.91
C PRO A 36 8.22 12.09 -6.89
N ARG A 37 8.90 12.22 -5.74
CA ARG A 37 10.19 12.91 -5.69
C ARG A 37 11.15 12.16 -6.62
N GLU A 38 11.54 12.78 -7.72
CA GLU A 38 12.54 12.20 -8.61
C GLU A 38 13.86 12.01 -7.85
N PRO A 39 14.48 10.83 -7.92
CA PRO A 39 15.71 10.55 -7.19
C PRO A 39 16.89 11.21 -7.90
N THR A 40 17.16 12.47 -7.57
CA THR A 40 18.48 13.08 -7.80
C THR A 40 19.33 12.80 -6.57
N GLN A 41 20.17 11.76 -6.64
CA GLN A 41 21.15 11.38 -5.59
C GLN A 41 20.55 11.39 -4.17
N MET A 42 19.56 10.53 -3.92
CA MET A 42 18.95 10.42 -2.60
C MET A 42 19.69 9.40 -1.73
N GLU A 43 19.85 9.73 -0.45
CA GLU A 43 20.34 8.81 0.57
C GLU A 43 19.51 7.50 0.56
N PRO A 44 20.12 6.32 0.79
CA PRO A 44 19.43 5.03 0.71
C PRO A 44 18.14 4.95 1.53
N THR A 45 18.12 5.59 2.69
CA THR A 45 16.93 5.66 3.56
C THR A 45 15.77 6.42 2.92
N ALA A 46 16.06 7.52 2.21
CA ALA A 46 15.04 8.33 1.57
C ALA A 46 14.50 7.63 0.32
N ALA A 47 15.35 6.92 -0.42
CA ALA A 47 14.94 6.06 -1.53
C ALA A 47 14.00 4.93 -1.07
N LEU A 48 14.32 4.26 0.05
CA LEU A 48 13.45 3.26 0.66
C LEU A 48 12.08 3.83 1.04
N LEU A 49 12.02 5.00 1.68
CA LEU A 49 10.75 5.61 2.09
C LEU A 49 9.87 6.02 0.91
N ILE A 50 10.46 6.52 -0.18
CA ILE A 50 9.75 6.81 -1.43
C ILE A 50 9.20 5.53 -2.04
N ALA A 51 10.03 4.49 -2.16
CA ALA A 51 9.62 3.21 -2.70
C ALA A 51 8.48 2.58 -1.90
N LEU A 52 8.55 2.64 -0.56
CA LEU A 52 7.48 2.18 0.32
C LEU A 52 6.21 3.03 0.21
N GLY A 53 6.33 4.35 0.08
CA GLY A 53 5.20 5.23 -0.14
C GLY A 53 4.43 4.87 -1.42
N GLY A 54 5.15 4.71 -2.54
CA GLY A 54 4.59 4.28 -3.81
C GLY A 54 4.00 2.87 -3.76
N LEU A 55 4.66 1.96 -3.04
CA LEU A 55 4.19 0.59 -2.83
C LEU A 55 2.86 0.55 -2.06
N ILE A 56 2.74 1.31 -0.98
CA ILE A 56 1.51 1.40 -0.18
C ILE A 56 0.36 1.90 -1.06
N VAL A 57 0.56 2.97 -1.82
CA VAL A 57 -0.49 3.53 -2.70
C VAL A 57 -0.90 2.53 -3.78
N SER A 58 0.07 1.93 -4.47
CA SER A 58 -0.18 0.92 -5.50
C SER A 58 -0.92 -0.30 -4.94
N ALA A 59 -0.49 -0.79 -3.78
CA ALA A 59 -1.11 -1.92 -3.10
C ALA A 59 -2.54 -1.62 -2.69
N THR A 60 -2.78 -0.41 -2.17
CA THR A 60 -4.10 0.00 -1.70
C THR A 60 -5.08 0.17 -2.85
N GLY A 61 -4.64 0.76 -3.97
CA GLY A 61 -5.44 0.85 -5.19
C GLY A 61 -5.82 -0.52 -5.74
N LEU A 62 -4.85 -1.42 -5.86
CA LEU A 62 -5.09 -2.78 -6.35
C LEU A 62 -5.99 -3.59 -5.40
N ALA A 63 -5.77 -3.52 -4.09
CA ALA A 63 -6.60 -4.19 -3.10
C ALA A 63 -8.07 -3.74 -3.18
N TRP A 64 -8.30 -2.45 -3.40
CA TRP A 64 -9.65 -1.91 -3.59
C TRP A 64 -10.31 -2.44 -4.87
N GLN A 65 -9.58 -2.52 -5.98
CA GLN A 65 -10.09 -3.09 -7.23
C GLN A 65 -10.48 -4.56 -7.05
N ILE A 66 -9.58 -5.36 -6.47
CA ILE A 66 -9.84 -6.78 -6.16
C ILE A 66 -11.07 -6.93 -5.27
N TYR A 67 -11.15 -6.17 -4.18
CA TYR A 67 -12.29 -6.20 -3.27
C TYR A 67 -13.61 -5.90 -3.99
N ARG A 68 -13.62 -4.86 -4.83
CA ARG A 68 -14.80 -4.46 -5.60
C ARG A 68 -15.24 -5.53 -6.59
N ASP A 69 -14.29 -6.23 -7.21
CA ASP A 69 -14.61 -7.29 -8.16
C ASP A 69 -15.12 -8.55 -7.44
N LEU A 70 -14.50 -8.96 -6.34
CA LEU A 70 -14.98 -10.06 -5.50
C LEU A 70 -16.40 -9.81 -4.95
N LYS A 71 -16.69 -8.56 -4.56
CA LYS A 71 -18.03 -8.17 -4.07
C LYS A 71 -19.10 -8.32 -5.16
N LYS A 72 -18.77 -8.11 -6.44
CA LYS A 72 -19.72 -8.31 -7.55
C LYS A 72 -20.02 -9.78 -7.80
N ASP A 73 -19.02 -10.64 -7.62
CA ASP A 73 -19.13 -12.09 -7.87
C ASP A 73 -19.75 -12.87 -6.69
N VAL A 74 -20.31 -12.18 -5.69
CA VAL A 74 -21.00 -12.77 -4.51
C VAL A 74 -20.09 -13.70 -3.68
N ALA A 75 -18.77 -13.55 -3.80
CA ALA A 75 -17.80 -14.24 -2.96
C ALA A 75 -17.44 -13.35 -1.75
N PRO A 76 -17.49 -13.84 -0.50
CA PRO A 76 -16.99 -13.09 0.63
C PRO A 76 -15.49 -12.81 0.41
N PRO A 77 -15.02 -11.56 0.48
CA PRO A 77 -13.62 -11.23 0.27
C PRO A 77 -12.78 -11.82 1.41
N VAL A 78 -12.14 -12.95 1.14
CA VAL A 78 -11.28 -13.65 2.11
C VAL A 78 -9.90 -12.97 2.13
N PRO A 79 -9.37 -12.58 3.31
CA PRO A 79 -8.08 -11.89 3.41
C PRO A 79 -6.95 -12.59 2.64
N GLN A 80 -6.90 -13.93 2.72
CA GLN A 80 -5.88 -14.77 2.07
C GLN A 80 -5.93 -14.69 0.54
N VAL A 81 -7.12 -14.50 -0.05
CA VAL A 81 -7.27 -14.35 -1.51
C VAL A 81 -6.74 -12.98 -1.94
N LEU A 82 -7.08 -11.92 -1.20
CA LEU A 82 -6.56 -10.58 -1.46
C LEU A 82 -5.04 -10.54 -1.35
N GLU A 83 -4.47 -11.05 -0.24
CA GLU A 83 -3.02 -11.10 -0.04
C GLU A 83 -2.30 -11.84 -1.17
N ARG A 84 -2.82 -13.01 -1.57
CA ARG A 84 -2.22 -13.81 -2.63
C ARG A 84 -2.25 -13.08 -3.97
N GLN A 85 -3.37 -12.45 -4.31
CA GLN A 85 -3.48 -11.70 -5.56
C GLN A 85 -2.57 -10.46 -5.57
N LEU A 86 -2.47 -9.75 -4.44
CA LEU A 86 -1.55 -8.62 -4.27
C LEU A 86 -0.10 -9.06 -4.47
N ARG A 87 0.34 -10.16 -3.83
CA ARG A 87 1.72 -10.68 -4.00
C ARG A 87 2.06 -11.06 -5.44
N LEU A 88 1.08 -11.52 -6.21
CA LEU A 88 1.28 -11.91 -7.61
C LEU A 88 1.34 -10.73 -8.58
N GLN A 89 0.66 -9.63 -8.25
CA GLN A 89 0.51 -8.48 -9.14
C GLN A 89 1.40 -7.29 -8.76
N ILE A 90 1.84 -7.21 -7.50
CA ILE A 90 2.72 -6.16 -7.01
C ILE A 90 4.18 -6.58 -7.23
N GLY A 91 4.88 -5.82 -8.08
CA GLY A 91 6.33 -5.89 -8.19
C GLY A 91 7.01 -5.41 -6.91
N VAL A 92 8.22 -5.92 -6.65
CA VAL A 92 9.04 -5.48 -5.52
C VAL A 92 9.99 -4.39 -6.03
N PRO A 93 9.90 -3.13 -5.54
CA PRO A 93 10.91 -2.13 -5.84
C PRO A 93 12.30 -2.60 -5.37
N PRO A 94 13.40 -2.25 -6.06
CA PRO A 94 14.73 -2.73 -5.71
C PRO A 94 15.20 -2.29 -4.32
N GLU A 95 14.67 -1.17 -3.81
CA GLU A 95 14.95 -0.66 -2.46
C GLU A 95 14.21 -1.43 -1.36
N VAL A 96 13.16 -2.19 -1.72
CA VAL A 96 12.24 -2.83 -0.78
C VAL A 96 12.54 -4.32 -0.69
N SER A 97 12.77 -4.82 0.51
CA SER A 97 12.90 -6.26 0.76
C SER A 97 11.57 -7.01 0.58
N PRO A 98 11.60 -8.32 0.24
CA PRO A 98 10.40 -9.15 0.20
C PRO A 98 9.61 -9.14 1.52
N GLU A 99 10.29 -9.12 2.67
CA GLU A 99 9.64 -9.03 3.98
C GLU A 99 8.90 -7.70 4.17
N GLN A 100 9.50 -6.59 3.77
CA GLN A 100 8.85 -5.27 3.81
C GLN A 100 7.63 -5.22 2.90
N ARG A 101 7.73 -5.78 1.68
CA ARG A 101 6.59 -5.88 0.77
C ARG A 101 5.44 -6.68 1.39
N ASP A 102 5.74 -7.87 1.91
CA ASP A 102 4.71 -8.74 2.49
C ASP A 102 4.05 -8.08 3.71
N ARG A 103 4.83 -7.32 4.49
CA ARG A 103 4.30 -6.52 5.60
C ARG A 103 3.37 -5.41 5.13
N VAL A 104 3.74 -4.68 4.07
CA VAL A 104 2.87 -3.67 3.45
C VAL A 104 1.56 -4.31 3.00
N ILE A 105 1.62 -5.44 2.29
CA ILE A 105 0.44 -6.16 1.80
C ILE A 105 -0.48 -6.55 2.96
N GLN A 106 0.06 -7.14 4.04
CA GLN A 106 -0.72 -7.53 5.22
C GLN A 106 -1.45 -6.33 5.85
N VAL A 107 -0.74 -5.22 6.05
CA VAL A 107 -1.33 -4.01 6.65
C VAL A 107 -2.41 -3.43 5.75
N VAL A 108 -2.15 -3.32 4.44
CA VAL A 108 -3.12 -2.81 3.47
C VAL A 108 -4.39 -3.66 3.43
N VAL A 109 -4.27 -4.98 3.36
CA VAL A 109 -5.43 -5.89 3.37
C VAL A 109 -6.25 -5.72 4.65
N ALA A 110 -5.58 -5.65 5.81
CA ALA A 110 -6.25 -5.42 7.08
C ALA A 110 -7.01 -4.08 7.10
N GLU A 111 -6.42 -3.01 6.58
CA GLU A 111 -7.06 -1.68 6.51
C GLU A 111 -8.26 -1.66 5.56
N VAL A 112 -8.13 -2.25 4.37
CA VAL A 112 -9.24 -2.35 3.41
C VAL A 112 -10.42 -3.06 4.06
N LEU A 113 -10.18 -4.23 4.65
CA LEU A 113 -11.25 -5.02 5.25
C LEU A 113 -11.87 -4.34 6.47
N ASN A 114 -11.07 -3.67 7.30
CA ASN A 114 -11.56 -2.93 8.47
C ASN A 114 -12.50 -1.78 8.07
N ARG A 115 -12.17 -1.06 7.01
CA ARG A 115 -12.96 0.08 6.52
C ARG A 115 -14.22 -0.34 5.77
N THR A 116 -14.28 -1.58 5.28
CA THR A 116 -15.45 -2.12 4.57
C THR A 116 -16.44 -2.87 5.45
N ARG A 117 -16.13 -3.04 6.76
CA ARG A 117 -17.09 -3.61 7.70
C ARG A 117 -18.21 -2.60 7.97
N PRO A 118 -19.49 -3.05 7.95
CA PRO A 118 -20.64 -2.20 8.24
C PRO A 118 -20.67 -1.72 9.70
#